data_AF-A0A519VPU4-F1
#
_entry.id   AF-A0A519VPU4-F1
#
_cell.length_a   1.000
_cell.length_b   1.000
_cell.length_c   1.000
_cell.angle_alpha   90.00
_cell.angle_beta   90.00
_cell.angle_gamma   90.00
#
_symmetry.space_group_name_H-M   'P 1'
#
loop_
_entity.id
_entity.type
_entity.pdbx_description
1 polymer ?
#
loop_
_entity_poly.entity_id
_entity_poly.type
_entity_poly.pdbx_seq_one_letter_code
_entity_poly.pdbx_strand_id
1 'polypeptide(L)'
;HNLSAFAATFRRLYKVFTAESADEGRKILEAEDIQVIITDQRMPKTTGVEFLASILEKYPEPIRMILTGYTDIDAVIDAINKGQVYRYIQKPWMEEDLRINIDKAIEIYTLRKENRELTEKLLVANKQLEFIARQNLLS
;
A
#
# COMPACT_ATOMS: atom_id res chain seq x y z
N HIS A 1 8.70 -0.99 -21.90
CA HIS A 1 7.55 -0.67 -22.76
C HIS A 1 6.21 -0.57 -22.01
N ASN A 2 5.88 -1.42 -21.02
CA ASN A 2 4.63 -1.27 -20.24
C ASN A 2 4.73 -0.25 -19.08
N LEU A 3 5.85 -0.22 -18.35
CA LEU A 3 6.06 0.69 -17.22
C LEU A 3 6.07 2.18 -17.64
N SER A 4 6.71 2.47 -18.77
CA SER A 4 6.77 3.81 -19.36
C SER A 4 5.40 4.31 -19.83
N ALA A 5 4.59 3.43 -20.42
CA ALA A 5 3.23 3.76 -20.84
C ALA A 5 2.34 4.04 -19.62
N PHE A 6 2.40 3.17 -18.59
CA PHE A 6 1.69 3.40 -17.33
C PHE A 6 2.07 4.75 -16.72
N ALA A 7 3.36 5.02 -16.56
CA ALA A 7 3.82 6.29 -16.00
C ALA A 7 3.37 7.49 -16.86
N ALA A 8 3.42 7.38 -18.18
CA ALA A 8 2.97 8.45 -19.06
C ALA A 8 1.47 8.76 -18.94
N THR A 9 0.63 7.73 -18.80
CA THR A 9 -0.82 7.86 -18.58
C THR A 9 -1.12 8.52 -17.23
N PHE A 10 -0.45 8.09 -16.16
CA PHE A 10 -0.84 8.44 -14.79
C PHE A 10 -0.06 9.60 -14.15
N ARG A 11 1.08 10.02 -14.71
CA ARG A 11 1.93 11.10 -14.14
C ARG A 11 1.23 12.46 -14.00
N ARG A 12 0.13 12.70 -14.71
CA ARG A 12 -0.67 13.95 -14.59
C ARG A 12 -1.62 13.91 -13.39
N LEU A 13 -1.93 12.73 -12.88
CA LEU A 13 -2.86 12.52 -11.78
C LEU A 13 -2.12 12.21 -10.47
N TYR A 14 -0.99 11.50 -10.55
CA TYR A 14 -0.24 11.03 -9.37
C TYR A 14 1.27 11.30 -9.49
N LYS A 15 1.97 11.38 -8.35
CA LYS A 15 3.43 11.28 -8.30
C LYS A 15 3.82 9.82 -8.51
N VAL A 16 4.21 9.46 -9.73
CA VAL A 16 4.51 8.08 -10.11
C VAL A 16 6.02 7.81 -9.96
N PHE A 17 6.34 6.77 -9.19
CA PHE A 17 7.67 6.17 -9.16
C PHE A 17 7.65 4.83 -9.89
N THR A 18 8.72 4.54 -10.60
CA THR A 18 8.85 3.34 -11.41
C THR A 18 10.08 2.55 -10.99
N ALA A 19 9.93 1.22 -10.89
CA ALA A 19 11.01 0.28 -10.64
C ALA A 19 10.92 -0.87 -11.65
N GLU A 20 12.06 -1.32 -12.15
CA GLU A 20 12.16 -2.48 -13.03
C GLU A 20 12.47 -3.78 -12.28
N SER A 21 12.70 -3.68 -10.96
CA SER A 21 12.97 -4.83 -10.09
C SER A 21 12.45 -4.63 -8.67
N ALA A 22 12.29 -5.73 -7.93
CA ALA A 22 11.95 -5.71 -6.51
C ALA A 22 12.97 -4.90 -5.69
N ASP A 23 14.27 -4.99 -6.03
CA ASP A 23 15.34 -4.26 -5.33
C ASP A 23 15.25 -2.75 -5.53
N GLU A 24 14.96 -2.30 -6.75
CA GLU A 24 14.67 -0.88 -7.02
C GLU A 24 13.42 -0.40 -6.29
N GLY A 25 12.37 -1.23 -6.26
CA GLY A 25 11.16 -0.94 -5.51
C GLY A 25 11.42 -0.72 -4.02
N ARG A 26 12.28 -1.54 -3.40
CA ARG A 26 12.69 -1.36 -1.99
C ARG A 26 13.43 -0.05 -1.77
N LYS A 27 14.35 0.33 -2.67
CA LYS A 27 15.08 1.60 -2.56
C LYS A 27 14.14 2.81 -2.62
N ILE A 28 13.10 2.74 -3.45
CA ILE A 28 12.09 3.81 -3.53
C ILE A 28 11.30 3.88 -2.21
N LEU A 29 10.89 2.74 -1.65
CA LEU A 29 10.20 2.69 -0.35
C LEU A 29 11.05 3.20 0.82
N GLU A 30 12.38 3.11 0.71
CA GLU A 30 13.30 3.67 1.69
C GLU A 30 13.41 5.20 1.60
N ALA A 31 13.24 5.76 0.42
CA ALA A 31 13.44 7.18 0.17
C ALA A 31 12.15 8.01 0.19
N GLU A 32 11.00 7.40 -0.05
CA GLU A 32 9.73 8.12 -0.30
C GLU A 32 8.56 7.54 0.51
N ASP A 33 7.62 8.39 0.91
CA ASP A 33 6.36 7.97 1.55
C ASP A 33 5.36 7.51 0.47
N ILE A 34 5.37 6.21 0.17
CA ILE A 34 4.54 5.59 -0.86
C ILE A 34 3.18 5.20 -0.26
N GLN A 35 2.10 5.65 -0.90
CA GLN A 35 0.72 5.34 -0.45
C GLN A 35 0.16 4.08 -1.09
N VAL A 36 0.51 3.83 -2.36
CA VAL A 36 0.01 2.71 -3.16
C VAL A 36 1.17 2.07 -3.89
N ILE A 37 1.25 0.75 -3.84
CA ILE A 37 2.23 -0.07 -4.57
C ILE A 37 1.48 -0.91 -5.58
N ILE A 38 1.88 -0.84 -6.84
CA ILE A 38 1.33 -1.65 -7.92
C ILE A 38 2.49 -2.41 -8.55
N THR A 39 2.42 -3.74 -8.52
CA THR A 39 3.45 -4.61 -9.10
C THR A 39 2.87 -5.55 -10.13
N ASP A 40 3.67 -5.96 -11.11
CA ASP A 40 3.36 -7.14 -11.93
C ASP A 40 3.43 -8.40 -11.05
N GLN A 41 2.58 -9.38 -11.34
CA GLN A 41 2.71 -10.69 -10.71
C GLN A 41 3.95 -11.43 -11.21
N ARG A 42 4.27 -11.29 -12.50
CA ARG A 42 5.44 -11.92 -13.13
C ARG A 42 6.53 -10.88 -13.33
N MET A 43 7.59 -10.96 -12.52
CA MET A 43 8.81 -10.19 -12.73
C MET A 43 10.02 -11.15 -12.78
N PRO A 44 11.13 -10.73 -13.39
CA PRO A 44 12.36 -11.50 -13.34
C PRO A 44 12.79 -11.73 -11.88
N LYS A 45 13.23 -12.96 -11.57
CA LYS A 45 13.77 -13.40 -10.26
C LYS A 45 12.78 -13.51 -9.09
N THR A 46 11.76 -12.66 -9.01
CA THR A 46 10.82 -12.63 -7.88
C THR A 46 9.42 -12.28 -8.36
N THR A 47 8.40 -12.93 -7.83
CA THR A 47 7.00 -12.61 -8.16
C THR A 47 6.50 -11.36 -7.44
N GLY A 48 5.42 -10.76 -7.93
CA GLY A 48 4.75 -9.63 -7.28
C GLY A 48 4.33 -9.94 -5.85
N VAL A 49 3.67 -11.09 -5.64
CA VAL A 49 3.28 -11.57 -4.31
C VAL A 49 4.50 -11.69 -3.37
N GLU A 50 5.57 -12.33 -3.81
CA GLU A 50 6.78 -12.51 -2.98
C GLU A 50 7.43 -11.17 -2.62
N PHE A 51 7.50 -10.23 -3.56
CA PHE A 51 7.99 -8.89 -3.30
C PHE A 51 7.13 -8.18 -2.24
N LEU A 52 5.80 -8.16 -2.43
CA LEU A 52 4.86 -7.51 -1.51
C LEU A 52 4.87 -8.15 -0.12
N ALA A 53 4.99 -9.47 -0.04
CA ALA A 53 5.15 -10.17 1.23
C ALA A 53 6.47 -9.78 1.93
N SER A 54 7.57 -9.64 1.17
CA SER A 54 8.89 -9.31 1.75
C SER A 54 8.98 -7.90 2.35
N ILE A 55 8.13 -6.97 1.91
CA ILE A 55 8.13 -5.58 2.40
C ILE A 55 7.07 -5.33 3.49
N LEU A 56 6.17 -6.29 3.74
CA LEU A 56 5.00 -6.09 4.59
C LEU A 56 5.35 -5.69 6.03
N GLU A 57 6.38 -6.32 6.61
CA GLU A 57 6.80 -6.07 7.99
C GLU A 57 7.37 -4.66 8.17
N LYS A 58 8.20 -4.21 7.22
CA LYS A 58 8.85 -2.88 7.26
C LYS A 58 7.93 -1.76 6.76
N TYR A 59 7.05 -2.07 5.82
CA TYR A 59 6.13 -1.12 5.17
C TYR A 59 4.69 -1.67 5.16
N PRO A 60 4.02 -1.71 6.33
CA PRO A 60 2.67 -2.27 6.43
C PRO A 60 1.59 -1.35 5.86
N GLU A 61 1.85 -0.04 5.82
CA GLU A 61 0.88 1.01 5.51
C GLU A 61 0.44 1.11 4.04
N PRO A 62 1.35 1.07 3.05
CA PRO A 62 0.96 1.28 1.66
C PRO A 62 -0.06 0.24 1.20
N ILE A 63 -1.03 0.66 0.39
CA ILE A 63 -2.00 -0.25 -0.21
C ILE A 63 -1.34 -1.01 -1.36
N ARG A 64 -1.30 -2.33 -1.23
CA ARG A 64 -0.55 -3.22 -2.13
C ARG A 64 -1.48 -3.83 -3.17
N MET A 65 -1.19 -3.65 -4.45
CA MET A 65 -2.01 -4.12 -5.56
C MET A 65 -1.16 -4.90 -6.56
N ILE A 66 -1.77 -5.87 -7.23
CA ILE A 66 -1.11 -6.70 -8.23
C ILE A 66 -1.78 -6.55 -9.59
N LEU A 67 -0.99 -6.35 -10.64
CA LEU A 67 -1.42 -6.50 -12.02
C LEU A 67 -1.13 -7.94 -12.46
N THR A 68 -2.17 -8.71 -12.81
CA THR A 68 -2.03 -10.12 -13.19
C THR A 68 -2.69 -10.44 -14.53
N GLY A 69 -2.13 -11.41 -15.25
CA GLY A 69 -2.81 -12.10 -16.34
C GLY A 69 -3.67 -13.27 -15.81
N TYR A 70 -4.29 -14.01 -16.72
CA TYR A 70 -5.15 -15.17 -16.39
C TYR A 70 -4.43 -16.32 -15.68
N THR A 71 -3.12 -16.46 -15.87
CA THR A 71 -2.37 -17.69 -15.53
C THR A 71 -1.96 -17.81 -14.07
N ASP A 72 -2.15 -16.79 -13.24
CA ASP A 72 -1.58 -16.73 -11.88
C ASP A 72 -2.60 -16.29 -10.81
N ILE A 73 -3.90 -16.47 -11.09
CA ILE A 73 -4.98 -15.98 -10.23
C ILE A 73 -4.98 -16.67 -8.85
N ASP A 74 -4.71 -17.98 -8.78
CA ASP A 74 -4.75 -18.73 -7.51
C ASP A 74 -3.73 -18.22 -6.49
N ALA A 75 -2.49 -17.95 -6.94
CA ALA A 75 -1.45 -17.39 -6.09
C ALA A 75 -1.82 -15.99 -5.57
N VAL A 76 -2.52 -15.20 -6.40
CA VAL A 76 -2.96 -13.86 -6.03
C VAL A 76 -4.15 -13.90 -5.07
N ILE A 77 -5.07 -14.85 -5.23
CA ILE A 77 -6.17 -15.08 -4.28
C ILE A 77 -5.62 -15.46 -2.90
N ASP A 78 -4.65 -16.39 -2.86
CA ASP A 78 -4.00 -16.79 -1.61
C ASP A 78 -3.33 -15.58 -0.91
N ALA A 79 -2.64 -14.73 -1.67
CA ALA A 79 -2.01 -13.52 -1.14
C ALA A 79 -3.02 -12.50 -0.59
N ILE A 80 -4.22 -12.39 -1.18
CA ILE A 80 -5.31 -11.57 -0.65
C ILE A 80 -5.80 -12.13 0.69
N ASN A 81 -6.03 -13.44 0.77
CA ASN A 81 -6.50 -14.09 1.99
C ASN A 81 -5.49 -13.97 3.14
N LYS A 82 -4.19 -13.91 2.81
CA LYS A 82 -3.10 -13.66 3.77
C LYS A 82 -2.91 -12.18 4.12
N GLY A 83 -3.70 -11.27 3.56
CA GLY A 83 -3.60 -9.82 3.80
C GLY A 83 -2.36 -9.16 3.20
N GLN A 84 -1.61 -9.88 2.37
CA GLN A 84 -0.40 -9.39 1.71
C GLN A 84 -0.75 -8.44 0.57
N VAL A 85 -1.88 -8.69 -0.10
CA VAL A 85 -2.37 -7.92 -1.25
C VAL A 85 -3.78 -7.41 -0.95
N TYR A 86 -4.04 -6.16 -1.26
CA TYR A 86 -5.37 -5.55 -1.13
C TYR A 86 -6.29 -5.91 -2.31
N ARG A 87 -5.74 -5.85 -3.53
CA ARG A 87 -6.52 -6.06 -4.76
C ARG A 87 -5.64 -6.53 -5.91
N TYR A 88 -6.21 -7.36 -6.78
CA TYR A 88 -5.63 -7.63 -8.08
C TYR A 88 -6.40 -6.90 -9.19
N ILE A 89 -5.68 -6.58 -10.26
CA ILE A 89 -6.19 -5.92 -11.45
C ILE A 89 -5.80 -6.80 -12.63
N GLN A 90 -6.80 -7.16 -13.42
CA GLN A 90 -6.62 -8.04 -14.56
C GLN A 90 -6.06 -7.27 -15.77
N LYS A 91 -5.13 -7.90 -16.51
CA LYS A 91 -4.64 -7.41 -17.80
C LYS A 91 -5.46 -8.02 -18.96
N PRO A 92 -5.79 -7.24 -20.01
CA PRO A 92 -5.60 -5.79 -20.14
C PRO A 92 -6.57 -5.00 -19.24
N TRP A 93 -6.13 -3.85 -18.73
CA TRP A 93 -6.95 -2.98 -17.88
C TRP A 93 -7.55 -1.83 -18.69
N MET A 94 -8.69 -1.32 -18.24
CA MET A 94 -9.18 -0.01 -18.68
C MET A 94 -8.58 1.08 -17.79
N GLU A 95 -8.15 2.20 -18.39
CA GLU A 95 -7.51 3.30 -17.65
C GLU A 95 -8.42 3.89 -16.59
N GLU A 96 -9.71 4.05 -16.89
CA GLU A 96 -10.70 4.59 -15.95
C GLU A 96 -10.91 3.68 -14.74
N ASP A 97 -11.05 2.36 -14.97
CA ASP A 97 -11.17 1.39 -13.88
C ASP A 97 -9.93 1.40 -12.99
N LEU A 98 -8.74 1.40 -13.60
CA LEU A 98 -7.49 1.44 -12.86
C LEU A 98 -7.39 2.73 -12.02
N ARG A 99 -7.75 3.88 -12.59
CA ARG A 99 -7.81 5.16 -11.88
C ARG A 99 -8.73 5.09 -10.67
N ILE A 100 -9.97 4.62 -10.84
CA ILE A 100 -10.94 4.47 -9.74
C ILE A 100 -10.38 3.57 -8.63
N ASN A 101 -9.69 2.50 -8.99
CA ASN A 101 -9.08 1.60 -8.02
C ASN A 101 -7.88 2.24 -7.29
N ILE A 102 -7.07 3.06 -7.96
CA ILE A 102 -5.98 3.82 -7.34
C ILE A 102 -6.54 4.88 -6.40
N ASP A 103 -7.56 5.64 -6.82
CA ASP A 103 -8.19 6.67 -6.00
C ASP A 103 -8.75 6.08 -4.70
N LYS A 104 -9.44 4.94 -4.80
CA LYS A 104 -9.92 4.18 -3.63
C LYS A 104 -8.78 3.69 -2.73
N ALA A 105 -7.67 3.24 -3.32
CA ALA A 105 -6.51 2.80 -2.54
C ALA A 105 -5.88 3.97 -1.77
N ILE A 106 -5.77 5.14 -2.39
CA ILE A 106 -5.28 6.37 -1.74
C ILE A 106 -6.22 6.81 -0.61
N GLU A 107 -7.54 6.77 -0.84
CA GLU A 107 -8.54 7.08 0.18
C GLU A 107 -8.41 6.15 1.39
N ILE A 108 -8.29 4.84 1.16
CA ILE A 108 -8.11 3.84 2.23
C ILE A 108 -6.81 4.08 2.99
N TYR A 109 -5.70 4.35 2.30
CA TYR A 109 -4.43 4.69 2.94
C TYR A 109 -4.60 5.90 3.87
N THR A 110 -5.22 6.97 3.36
CA THR A 110 -5.43 8.23 4.08
C THR A 110 -6.27 8.02 5.33
N LEU A 111 -7.42 7.35 5.18
CA LEU A 111 -8.31 7.03 6.31
C LEU A 111 -7.63 6.16 7.37
N ARG A 112 -6.80 5.18 6.96
CA ARG A 112 -6.04 4.34 7.90
C ARG A 112 -4.99 5.14 8.66
N LYS A 113 -4.26 6.02 7.96
CA LYS A 113 -3.26 6.90 8.55
C LYS A 113 -3.90 7.86 9.57
N GLU A 114 -4.98 8.52 9.18
CA GLU A 114 -5.74 9.42 10.06
C GLU A 114 -6.30 8.69 11.29
N ASN A 115 -6.87 7.50 11.10
CA ASN A 115 -7.41 6.71 12.21
C ASN A 115 -6.32 6.31 13.21
N ARG A 116 -5.14 5.88 12.72
CA ARG A 116 -3.98 5.61 13.58
C ARG A 116 -3.55 6.84 14.36
N GLU A 117 -3.38 7.97 13.70
CA GLU A 117 -2.97 9.23 14.35
C GLU A 117 -3.97 9.71 15.40
N LEU A 118 -5.28 9.59 15.12
CA LEU A 118 -6.34 9.91 16.08
C LEU A 118 -6.34 8.95 17.26
N THR A 119 -6.13 7.65 17.02
CA THR A 119 -6.04 6.64 18.07
C THR A 119 -4.85 6.89 18.99
N GLU A 120 -3.69 7.24 18.42
CA GLU A 120 -2.50 7.62 19.19
C GLU A 120 -2.75 8.87 20.06
N LYS A 121 -3.34 9.92 19.48
CA LYS A 121 -3.71 11.14 20.23
C LYS A 121 -4.68 10.85 21.36
N LEU A 122 -5.69 10.00 21.12
CA LEU A 122 -6.66 9.58 22.13
C LEU A 122 -5.99 8.82 23.27
N LEU A 123 -5.07 7.90 22.97
CA LEU A 123 -4.32 7.16 23.98
C LEU A 123 -3.46 8.08 24.85
N VAL A 124 -2.81 9.09 24.25
CA VAL A 124 -2.03 10.09 25.00
C VAL A 124 -2.93 10.92 25.91
N ALA A 125 -4.05 11.43 25.38
CA ALA A 125 -5.00 12.22 26.16
C ALA A 125 -5.60 11.43 27.34
N ASN A 126 -6.00 10.17 27.11
CA ASN A 126 -6.52 9.30 28.17
C ASN A 126 -5.50 9.08 29.29
N LYS A 127 -4.22 8.82 28.95
CA LYS A 127 -3.15 8.70 29.95
C LYS A 127 -2.95 9.96 30.78
N GLN A 128 -3.05 11.13 30.16
CA GLN A 128 -2.94 12.42 30.86
C GLN A 128 -4.12 12.64 31.83
N LEU A 129 -5.35 12.33 31.39
CA LEU A 129 -6.53 12.43 32.23
C LEU A 129 -6.47 11.48 33.43
N GLU A 130 -6.04 10.23 33.23
CA GLU A 130 -5.83 9.26 34.31
C GLU A 130 -4.80 9.75 35.34
N PHE A 131 -3.72 10.38 34.87
CA PHE A 131 -2.70 10.95 35.74
C PHE A 131 -3.25 12.09 36.60
N ILE A 132 -3.96 13.05 36.01
CA ILE A 132 -4.58 14.17 36.74
C ILE A 132 -5.62 13.68 37.75
N ALA A 133 -6.48 12.73 37.34
CA ALA A 133 -7.49 12.15 38.21
C ALA A 133 -6.87 11.49 39.46
N ARG A 134 -5.75 10.77 39.29
CA ARG A 134 -5.03 10.17 40.42
C ARG A 134 -4.38 11.21 41.34
N GLN A 135 -3.80 12.28 40.79
CA GLN A 135 -3.23 13.35 41.62
C GLN A 135 -4.29 14.03 42.49
N ASN A 136 -5.46 14.34 41.92
CA ASN A 136 -6.54 14.97 42.66
C ASN A 136 -7.11 14.08 43.78
N LEU A 137 -7.04 12.75 43.64
CA LEU A 137 -7.48 11.82 44.69
C LEU A 137 -6.47 11.68 45.84
N LEU A 138 -5.21 12.06 45.62
CA LEU A 138 -4.12 12.04 46.60
C LEU A 138 -3.90 13.40 47.27
N SER A 139 -4.64 14.43 46.85
CA SER A 139 -4.63 15.80 47.36
C SER A 139 -5.74 15.99 48.40
#